data_AF-A0A371B3N6-F1
#
_entry.id   AF-A0A371B3N6-F1
#
_cell.length_a   1.000
_cell.length_b   1.000
_cell.length_c   1.000
_cell.angle_alpha   90.00
_cell.angle_beta   90.00
_cell.angle_gamma   90.00
#
_symmetry.space_group_name_H-M   'P 1'
#
loop_
_entity.id
_entity.type
_entity.pdbx_description
1 polymer ?
#
loop_
_entity_poly.entity_id
_entity_poly.type
_entity_poly.pdbx_seq_one_letter_code
_entity_poly.pdbx_strand_id
1 'polypeptide(L)'
;MRTHLALLGFLVFAGAAMAADEPKPVIATDDKTIEASVVIDPALKSYPALYDKLLASGKREYDKARAGAAAEFKSTPDLFGDGRKFFYRRTDKLRSAIGSYISVLRSDDTFEGGAHPNHVIDTLLWDMKAARFVNIKPFFKEMTDGGPTLERLARLIRAALAVEKKARDIEVANPDTDQWISAVKPKITDIGGIALAPSTEAGRSSGFVVYFSPYAVGPYAEGEFIVFIPYTAFQSALSPAGLALFGGTRPKSDEAFDER
;
A
#
# COMPACT_ATOMS: atom_id res chain seq x y z
N MET A 1 0.45 43.35 34.04
CA MET A 1 -0.45 42.19 33.86
C MET A 1 -0.34 41.73 32.42
N ARG A 2 0.07 40.48 32.21
CA ARG A 2 0.14 39.82 30.90
C ARG A 2 -1.26 39.38 30.50
N THR A 3 -1.68 39.64 29.27
CA THR A 3 -2.81 38.95 28.66
C THR A 3 -2.49 38.71 27.19
N HIS A 4 -2.78 37.49 26.78
CA HIS A 4 -2.18 36.76 25.68
C HIS A 4 -2.78 37.15 24.32
N LEU A 5 -1.89 37.32 23.34
CA LEU A 5 -2.23 37.43 21.93
C LEU A 5 -2.60 36.02 21.42
N ALA A 6 -3.87 35.79 21.12
CA ALA A 6 -4.32 34.55 20.50
C ALA A 6 -3.93 34.57 19.01
N LEU A 7 -2.93 33.75 18.65
CA LEU A 7 -2.52 33.54 17.27
C LEU A 7 -3.54 32.58 16.62
N LEU A 8 -4.41 33.08 15.75
CA LEU A 8 -5.18 32.22 14.84
C LEU A 8 -4.20 31.62 13.83
N GLY A 9 -3.87 30.34 13.99
CA GLY A 9 -3.17 29.56 12.98
C GLY A 9 -4.12 29.23 11.84
N PHE A 10 -4.03 29.96 10.73
CA PHE A 10 -4.55 29.51 9.45
C PHE A 10 -3.67 28.35 8.96
N LEU A 11 -4.15 27.11 9.15
CA LEU A 11 -3.62 25.97 8.39
C LEU A 11 -4.17 26.06 6.98
N VAL A 12 -3.34 26.57 6.09
CA VAL A 12 -3.53 26.46 4.64
C VAL A 12 -3.49 24.96 4.32
N PHE A 13 -4.63 24.37 3.97
CA PHE A 13 -4.66 23.08 3.31
C PHE A 13 -3.89 23.23 2.00
N ALA A 14 -2.73 22.57 1.91
CA ALA A 14 -2.06 22.35 0.64
C ALA A 14 -2.98 21.50 -0.22
N GLY A 15 -3.73 22.16 -1.09
CA GLY A 15 -4.53 21.50 -2.12
C GLY A 15 -3.62 20.76 -3.09
N ALA A 16 -4.03 19.53 -3.39
CA ALA A 16 -3.70 18.74 -4.57
C ALA A 16 -2.24 18.82 -5.06
N ALA A 17 -1.41 17.90 -4.56
CA ALA A 17 -0.32 17.40 -5.39
C ALA A 17 -0.95 16.89 -6.71
N MET A 18 -0.42 17.42 -7.82
CA MET A 18 -0.87 17.25 -9.20
C MET A 18 -1.57 15.91 -9.46
N ALA A 19 -2.89 15.94 -9.65
CA ALA A 19 -3.63 14.80 -10.18
C ALA A 19 -3.19 14.58 -11.63
N ALA A 20 -2.18 13.72 -11.83
CA ALA A 20 -2.10 12.96 -13.06
C ALA A 20 -3.47 12.30 -13.25
N ASP A 21 -4.13 12.55 -14.40
CA ASP A 21 -5.53 12.21 -14.72
C ASP A 21 -5.96 10.87 -14.09
N GLU A 22 -6.42 10.91 -12.83
CA GLU A 22 -6.68 9.69 -12.08
C GLU A 22 -7.88 8.99 -12.73
N PRO A 23 -7.86 7.66 -12.87
CA PRO A 23 -8.95 6.96 -13.51
C PRO A 23 -10.28 7.30 -12.84
N LYS A 24 -11.31 7.54 -13.65
CA LYS A 24 -12.66 7.81 -13.12
C LYS A 24 -13.11 6.64 -12.23
N PRO A 25 -13.80 6.92 -11.12
CA PRO A 25 -14.37 5.88 -10.28
C PRO A 25 -15.30 4.95 -11.06
N VAL A 26 -15.21 3.65 -10.76
CA VAL A 26 -16.12 2.62 -11.29
C VAL A 26 -17.42 2.54 -10.47
N ILE A 27 -17.38 3.01 -9.23
CA ILE A 27 -18.53 3.23 -8.34
C ILE A 27 -18.26 4.52 -7.58
N ALA A 28 -19.26 5.40 -7.45
CA ALA A 28 -19.16 6.61 -6.64
C ALA A 28 -20.52 7.04 -6.07
N THR A 29 -20.51 7.70 -4.92
CA THR A 29 -21.61 8.53 -4.42
C THR A 29 -21.04 9.79 -3.79
N ASP A 30 -21.84 10.84 -3.81
CA ASP A 30 -21.67 12.03 -3.00
C ASP A 30 -23.03 12.39 -2.43
N ASP A 31 -23.20 12.22 -1.12
CA ASP A 31 -24.40 12.62 -0.40
C ASP A 31 -24.03 13.37 0.88
N LYS A 32 -25.05 13.84 1.61
CA LYS A 32 -24.86 14.63 2.84
C LYS A 32 -24.11 13.91 3.96
N THR A 33 -23.94 12.59 3.88
CA THR A 33 -23.27 11.77 4.89
C THR A 33 -21.87 11.34 4.45
N ILE A 34 -21.65 11.11 3.16
CA ILE A 34 -20.37 10.56 2.68
C ILE A 34 -20.09 10.88 1.21
N GLU A 35 -18.81 11.13 0.94
CA GLU A 35 -18.22 10.97 -0.39
C GLU A 35 -17.50 9.63 -0.44
N ALA A 36 -18.01 8.69 -1.24
CA ALA A 36 -17.42 7.36 -1.35
C ALA A 36 -17.12 7.01 -2.80
N SER A 37 -15.99 6.34 -3.05
CA SER A 37 -15.61 5.89 -4.39
C SER A 37 -14.77 4.62 -4.41
N VAL A 38 -14.87 3.90 -5.52
CA VAL A 38 -13.97 2.79 -5.88
C VAL A 38 -13.38 3.11 -7.24
N VAL A 39 -12.06 3.15 -7.31
CA VAL A 39 -11.28 3.37 -8.53
C VAL A 39 -10.50 2.09 -8.83
N ILE A 40 -10.59 1.61 -10.06
CA ILE A 40 -9.82 0.45 -10.54
C ILE A 40 -9.09 0.90 -11.80
N ASP A 41 -7.78 0.71 -11.84
CA ASP A 41 -6.95 1.02 -12.99
C ASP A 41 -7.52 0.35 -14.26
N PRO A 42 -7.81 1.12 -15.33
CA PRO A 42 -8.33 0.60 -16.58
C PRO A 42 -7.49 -0.53 -17.19
N ALA A 43 -6.18 -0.56 -16.94
CA ALA A 43 -5.30 -1.63 -17.40
C ALA A 43 -5.71 -3.01 -16.85
N LEU A 44 -6.32 -3.04 -15.65
CA LEU A 44 -6.80 -4.27 -15.02
C LEU A 44 -7.98 -4.91 -15.76
N LYS A 45 -8.65 -4.20 -16.68
CA LYS A 45 -9.67 -4.79 -17.57
C LYS A 45 -9.11 -5.89 -18.47
N SER A 46 -7.80 -5.91 -18.69
CA SER A 46 -7.10 -6.99 -19.40
C SER A 46 -7.14 -8.33 -18.63
N TYR A 47 -7.53 -8.31 -17.35
CA TYR A 47 -7.60 -9.45 -16.45
C TYR A 47 -9.01 -9.59 -15.86
N PRO A 48 -10.03 -9.98 -16.65
CA PRO A 48 -11.45 -9.85 -16.26
C PRO A 48 -11.79 -10.57 -14.95
N ALA A 49 -11.29 -11.80 -14.74
CA ALA A 49 -11.52 -12.54 -13.51
C ALA A 49 -10.95 -11.84 -12.26
N LEU A 50 -9.79 -11.17 -12.39
CA LEU A 50 -9.22 -10.36 -11.32
C LEU A 50 -10.05 -9.09 -11.13
N TYR A 51 -10.36 -8.37 -12.21
CA TYR A 51 -11.15 -7.15 -12.18
C TYR A 51 -12.49 -7.35 -11.45
N ASP A 52 -13.19 -8.44 -11.74
CA ASP A 52 -14.46 -8.78 -11.07
C ASP A 52 -14.28 -8.97 -9.55
N LYS A 53 -13.18 -9.58 -9.12
CA LYS A 53 -12.88 -9.76 -7.69
C LYS A 53 -12.53 -8.44 -7.01
N LEU A 54 -11.77 -7.57 -7.70
CA LEU A 54 -11.44 -6.23 -7.20
C LEU A 54 -12.71 -5.38 -7.06
N LEU A 55 -13.56 -5.36 -8.09
CA LEU A 55 -14.85 -4.66 -8.07
C LEU A 55 -15.78 -5.17 -6.97
N ALA A 56 -15.93 -6.49 -6.84
CA ALA A 56 -16.76 -7.07 -5.78
C ALA A 56 -16.24 -6.72 -4.37
N SER A 57 -14.92 -6.76 -4.17
CA SER A 57 -14.30 -6.37 -2.89
C SER A 57 -14.43 -4.89 -2.61
N GLY A 58 -14.18 -4.04 -3.61
CA GLY A 58 -14.34 -2.58 -3.51
C GLY A 58 -15.79 -2.20 -3.21
N LYS A 59 -16.76 -2.78 -3.92
CA LYS A 59 -18.19 -2.54 -3.67
C LYS A 59 -18.58 -2.90 -2.24
N ARG A 60 -18.10 -4.02 -1.71
CA ARG A 60 -18.40 -4.44 -0.33
C ARG A 60 -17.94 -3.40 0.70
N GLU A 61 -16.69 -2.93 0.60
CA GLU A 61 -16.16 -1.93 1.53
C GLU A 61 -16.80 -0.56 1.32
N TYR A 62 -17.09 -0.18 0.09
CA TYR A 62 -17.87 1.01 -0.25
C TYR A 62 -19.26 1.00 0.38
N ASP A 63 -20.00 -0.11 0.25
CA ASP A 63 -21.34 -0.24 0.85
C ASP A 63 -21.26 -0.20 2.39
N LYS A 64 -20.21 -0.79 2.97
CA LYS A 64 -19.94 -0.75 4.41
C LYS A 64 -19.67 0.68 4.89
N ALA A 65 -18.82 1.43 4.20
CA ALA A 65 -18.52 2.82 4.54
C ALA A 65 -19.78 3.70 4.49
N ARG A 66 -20.61 3.52 3.46
CA ARG A 66 -21.89 4.22 3.34
C ARG A 66 -22.87 3.86 4.46
N ALA A 67 -22.97 2.59 4.81
CA ALA A 67 -23.82 2.15 5.92
C ALA A 67 -23.33 2.73 7.25
N GLY A 68 -22.01 2.76 7.47
CA GLY A 68 -21.39 3.39 8.64
C GLY A 68 -21.71 4.89 8.74
N ALA A 69 -21.50 5.64 7.65
CA ALA A 69 -21.81 7.07 7.61
C ALA A 69 -23.29 7.37 7.84
N ALA A 70 -24.20 6.57 7.26
CA ALA A 70 -25.64 6.73 7.48
C ALA A 70 -26.05 6.43 8.93
N ALA A 71 -25.42 5.44 9.57
CA ALA A 71 -25.66 5.13 10.97
C ALA A 71 -25.16 6.26 11.88
N GLU A 72 -23.95 6.78 11.63
CA GLU A 72 -23.37 7.87 12.41
C GLU A 72 -24.15 9.18 12.24
N PHE A 73 -24.62 9.47 11.03
CA PHE A 73 -25.50 10.62 10.78
C PHE A 73 -26.78 10.57 11.60
N LYS A 74 -27.31 9.36 11.85
CA LYS A 74 -28.52 9.17 12.66
C LYS A 74 -28.25 9.33 14.15
N SER A 75 -27.12 8.85 14.65
CA SER A 75 -26.77 8.94 16.08
C SER A 75 -26.24 10.31 16.46
N THR A 76 -25.48 10.94 15.58
CA THR A 76 -24.67 12.13 15.89
C THR A 76 -24.74 13.16 14.75
N PRO A 77 -25.93 13.70 14.43
CA PRO A 77 -26.12 14.60 13.28
C PRO A 77 -25.23 15.85 13.33
N ASP A 78 -24.85 16.32 14.52
CA ASP A 78 -23.98 17.48 14.72
C ASP A 78 -22.57 17.28 14.15
N LEU A 79 -22.09 16.03 13.99
CA LEU A 79 -20.82 15.74 13.32
C LEU A 79 -20.84 16.09 11.83
N PHE A 80 -22.04 16.14 11.24
CA PHE A 80 -22.29 16.47 9.84
C PHE A 80 -22.79 17.91 9.67
N GLY A 81 -22.79 18.70 10.75
CA GLY A 81 -23.04 20.13 10.70
C GLY A 81 -22.05 20.85 9.79
N ASP A 82 -22.48 21.97 9.22
CA ASP A 82 -21.69 22.82 8.30
C ASP A 82 -21.27 22.12 7.00
N GLY A 83 -22.00 21.08 6.59
CA GLY A 83 -21.75 20.35 5.35
C GLY A 83 -20.60 19.34 5.42
N ARG A 84 -20.09 19.04 6.63
CA ARG A 84 -19.12 17.97 6.84
C ARG A 84 -19.73 16.63 6.48
N LYS A 85 -18.94 15.80 5.81
CA LYS A 85 -19.29 14.43 5.42
C LYS A 85 -18.09 13.52 5.65
N PHE A 86 -18.36 12.24 5.77
CA PHE A 86 -17.32 11.21 5.78
C PHE A 86 -16.72 11.06 4.38
N PHE A 87 -15.59 10.39 4.30
CA PHE A 87 -14.91 10.07 3.05
C PHE A 87 -14.46 8.60 3.05
N TYR A 88 -14.62 7.95 1.90
CA TYR A 88 -14.02 6.66 1.61
C TYR A 88 -13.56 6.59 0.16
N ARG A 89 -12.32 6.17 -0.08
CA ARG A 89 -11.84 5.89 -1.42
C ARG A 89 -10.98 4.65 -1.42
N ARG A 90 -11.34 3.67 -2.26
CA ARG A 90 -10.43 2.58 -2.64
C ARG A 90 -9.84 2.83 -4.02
N THR A 91 -8.54 2.62 -4.16
CA THR A 91 -7.85 2.61 -5.45
C THR A 91 -7.10 1.30 -5.63
N ASP A 92 -7.41 0.56 -6.70
CA ASP A 92 -6.68 -0.63 -7.13
C ASP A 92 -5.87 -0.31 -8.39
N LYS A 93 -4.53 -0.21 -8.26
CA LYS A 93 -3.59 0.08 -9.37
C LYS A 93 -2.86 -1.17 -9.84
N LEU A 94 -2.68 -1.33 -11.15
CA LEU A 94 -1.80 -2.39 -11.67
C LEU A 94 -0.35 -2.07 -11.28
N ARG A 95 0.24 -2.87 -10.39
CA ARG A 95 1.63 -2.68 -9.97
C ARG A 95 2.61 -3.35 -10.93
N SER A 96 2.31 -4.58 -11.34
CA SER A 96 3.09 -5.32 -12.33
C SER A 96 2.32 -6.53 -12.86
N ALA A 97 2.70 -6.97 -14.07
CA ALA A 97 2.24 -8.23 -14.66
C ALA A 97 3.46 -9.05 -15.07
N ILE A 98 3.72 -10.14 -14.37
CA ILE A 98 4.95 -10.93 -14.49
C ILE A 98 4.61 -12.41 -14.62
N GLY A 99 4.85 -12.96 -15.81
CA GLY A 99 4.44 -14.33 -16.13
C GLY A 99 2.93 -14.49 -15.99
N SER A 100 2.48 -15.39 -15.13
CA SER A 100 1.06 -15.55 -14.80
C SER A 100 0.59 -14.74 -13.59
N TYR A 101 1.46 -13.92 -13.00
CA TYR A 101 1.16 -13.22 -11.76
C TYR A 101 0.89 -11.74 -11.99
N ILE A 102 -0.19 -11.24 -11.42
CA ILE A 102 -0.55 -9.82 -11.45
C ILE A 102 -0.46 -9.27 -10.04
N SER A 103 0.44 -8.32 -9.81
CA SER A 103 0.50 -7.56 -8.57
C SER A 103 -0.40 -6.33 -8.69
N VAL A 104 -1.25 -6.13 -7.68
CA VAL A 104 -2.11 -4.96 -7.55
C VAL A 104 -1.70 -4.21 -6.28
N LEU A 105 -1.46 -2.90 -6.43
CA LEU A 105 -1.30 -2.00 -5.30
C LEU A 105 -2.68 -1.45 -4.94
N ARG A 106 -3.13 -1.71 -3.72
CA ARG A 106 -4.40 -1.22 -3.19
C ARG A 106 -4.14 -0.12 -2.17
N SER A 107 -4.84 1.00 -2.30
CA SER A 107 -5.00 1.96 -1.21
C SER A 107 -6.45 2.10 -0.79
N ASP A 108 -6.66 2.27 0.51
CA ASP A 108 -7.94 2.65 1.12
C ASP A 108 -7.73 3.92 1.95
N ASP A 109 -8.33 5.02 1.51
CA ASP A 109 -8.42 6.28 2.24
C ASP A 109 -9.77 6.36 2.96
N THR A 110 -9.77 6.75 4.22
CA THR A 110 -11.00 6.91 5.03
C THR A 110 -10.94 8.18 5.87
N PHE A 111 -12.06 8.88 6.02
CA PHE A 111 -12.23 9.92 7.03
C PHE A 111 -13.62 9.80 7.63
N GLU A 112 -13.68 9.49 8.91
CA GLU A 112 -14.92 9.32 9.69
C GLU A 112 -15.01 10.40 10.79
N GLY A 113 -14.38 11.56 10.55
CA GLY A 113 -14.15 12.61 11.55
C GLY A 113 -12.78 12.50 12.23
N GLY A 114 -12.48 13.43 13.15
CA GLY A 114 -11.21 13.49 13.87
C GLY A 114 -10.17 14.44 13.25
N ALA A 115 -8.89 14.23 13.57
CA ALA A 115 -7.82 15.16 13.24
C ALA A 115 -7.31 15.04 11.79
N HIS A 116 -7.35 13.84 11.21
CA HIS A 116 -6.87 13.58 9.85
C HIS A 116 -7.55 12.31 9.26
N PRO A 117 -7.52 12.13 7.93
CA PRO A 117 -7.86 10.86 7.28
C PRO A 117 -6.92 9.73 7.69
N ASN A 118 -7.35 8.48 7.47
CA ASN A 118 -6.48 7.31 7.53
C ASN A 118 -6.19 6.83 6.11
N HIS A 119 -4.98 6.35 5.90
CA HIS A 119 -4.52 5.77 4.65
C HIS A 119 -3.95 4.38 4.92
N VAL A 120 -4.44 3.38 4.20
CA VAL A 120 -3.97 2.00 4.27
C VAL A 120 -3.53 1.54 2.89
N ILE A 121 -2.35 0.92 2.83
CA ILE A 121 -1.79 0.32 1.63
C ILE A 121 -1.71 -1.18 1.81
N ASP A 122 -2.15 -1.90 0.80
CA ASP A 122 -2.06 -3.35 0.70
C ASP A 122 -1.57 -3.76 -0.70
N THR A 123 -1.06 -4.98 -0.80
CA THR A 123 -0.62 -5.58 -2.07
C THR A 123 -1.33 -6.90 -2.27
N LEU A 124 -1.91 -7.09 -3.45
CA LEU A 124 -2.54 -8.35 -3.83
C LEU A 124 -1.72 -9.02 -4.92
N LEU A 125 -1.57 -10.33 -4.83
CA LEU A 125 -0.95 -11.14 -5.87
C LEU A 125 -1.96 -12.12 -6.44
N TRP A 126 -2.32 -11.94 -7.71
CA TRP A 126 -3.24 -12.80 -8.43
C TRP A 126 -2.49 -13.78 -9.32
N ASP A 127 -2.82 -15.07 -9.25
CA ASP A 127 -2.35 -16.08 -10.18
C ASP A 127 -3.42 -16.32 -11.27
N MET A 128 -3.11 -15.94 -12.51
CA MET A 128 -4.01 -16.10 -13.66
C MET A 128 -4.29 -17.57 -13.98
N LYS A 129 -3.34 -18.48 -13.73
CA LYS A 129 -3.54 -19.91 -14.01
C LYS A 129 -4.45 -20.56 -12.98
N ALA A 130 -4.28 -20.19 -11.71
CA ALA A 130 -5.10 -20.70 -10.62
C ALA A 130 -6.41 -19.92 -10.41
N ALA A 131 -6.58 -18.79 -11.11
CA ALA A 131 -7.71 -17.87 -10.99
C ALA A 131 -8.04 -17.49 -9.54
N ARG A 132 -7.00 -17.20 -8.75
CA ARG A 132 -7.14 -16.85 -7.33
C ARG A 132 -6.01 -15.96 -6.84
N PHE A 133 -6.27 -15.25 -5.74
CA PHE A 133 -5.21 -14.61 -4.97
C PHE A 133 -4.32 -15.67 -4.31
N VAL A 134 -3.01 -15.43 -4.36
CA VAL A 134 -1.96 -16.27 -3.78
C VAL A 134 -1.04 -15.41 -2.92
N ASN A 135 -0.18 -16.06 -2.15
CA ASN A 135 0.91 -15.40 -1.44
C ASN A 135 2.25 -15.77 -2.09
N ILE A 136 3.33 -15.13 -1.65
CA ILE A 136 4.68 -15.37 -2.18
C ILE A 136 5.32 -16.68 -1.73
N LYS A 137 4.69 -17.44 -0.82
CA LYS A 137 5.30 -18.66 -0.23
C LYS A 137 5.77 -19.67 -1.26
N PRO A 138 5.05 -19.94 -2.38
CA PRO A 138 5.49 -20.90 -3.39
C PRO A 138 6.83 -20.56 -4.06
N PHE A 139 7.27 -19.30 -4.01
CA PHE A 139 8.53 -18.86 -4.63
C PHE A 139 9.77 -19.19 -3.80
N PHE A 140 9.59 -19.68 -2.58
CA PHE A 140 10.68 -19.96 -1.64
C PHE A 140 10.73 -21.44 -1.27
N LYS A 141 11.92 -21.92 -0.92
CA LYS A 141 12.14 -23.29 -0.40
C LYS A 141 11.39 -23.49 0.91
N GLU A 142 11.31 -22.45 1.73
CA GLU A 142 10.54 -22.39 2.97
C GLU A 142 10.12 -20.95 3.28
N MET A 143 8.99 -20.76 3.96
CA MET A 143 8.49 -19.46 4.46
C MET A 143 7.77 -19.65 5.80
N THR A 144 8.43 -20.34 6.73
CA THR A 144 7.91 -20.53 8.10
C THR A 144 8.25 -19.31 8.94
N ASP A 145 7.32 -18.85 9.79
CA ASP A 145 7.59 -17.73 10.71
C ASP A 145 8.80 -18.03 11.60
N GLY A 146 9.74 -17.09 11.69
CA GLY A 146 11.05 -17.25 12.33
C GLY A 146 12.06 -18.10 11.54
N GLY A 147 11.70 -18.58 10.36
CA GLY A 147 12.55 -19.37 9.48
C GLY A 147 13.64 -18.54 8.79
N PRO A 148 14.69 -19.19 8.26
CA PRO A 148 15.86 -18.52 7.70
C PRO A 148 15.55 -17.57 6.53
N THR A 149 14.52 -17.85 5.74
CA THR A 149 14.06 -17.01 4.64
C THR A 149 13.38 -15.75 5.15
N LEU A 150 12.44 -15.86 6.08
CA LEU A 150 11.77 -14.69 6.65
C LEU A 150 12.71 -13.84 7.50
N GLU A 151 13.65 -14.47 8.21
CA GLU A 151 14.78 -13.80 8.88
C GLU A 151 15.63 -12.99 7.89
N ARG A 152 15.96 -13.57 6.74
CA ARG A 152 16.72 -12.87 5.70
C ARG A 152 15.92 -11.72 5.11
N LEU A 153 14.65 -11.94 4.75
CA LEU A 153 13.80 -10.90 4.15
C LEU A 153 13.57 -9.75 5.13
N ALA A 154 13.24 -10.02 6.39
CA ALA A 154 13.07 -8.99 7.41
C ALA A 154 14.34 -8.13 7.56
N ARG A 155 15.53 -8.75 7.66
CA ARG A 155 16.80 -7.98 7.71
C ARG A 155 17.02 -7.11 6.48
N LEU A 156 16.80 -7.65 5.28
CA LEU A 156 16.96 -6.89 4.04
C LEU A 156 16.00 -5.69 3.98
N ILE A 157 14.75 -5.90 4.38
CA ILE A 157 13.71 -4.86 4.39
C ILE A 157 14.03 -3.79 5.42
N ARG A 158 14.43 -4.17 6.64
CA ARG A 158 14.85 -3.23 7.69
C ARG A 158 16.05 -2.38 7.26
N ALA A 159 17.03 -2.99 6.59
CA ALA A 159 18.17 -2.27 6.03
C ALA A 159 17.75 -1.27 4.93
N ALA A 160 16.85 -1.68 4.04
CA ALA A 160 16.33 -0.80 2.99
C ALA A 160 15.51 0.37 3.57
N LEU A 161 14.72 0.13 4.63
CA LEU A 161 13.99 1.18 5.34
C LEU A 161 14.90 2.20 6.00
N ALA A 162 16.05 1.79 6.56
CA ALA A 162 17.02 2.74 7.09
C ALA A 162 17.64 3.63 6.00
N VAL A 163 17.88 3.08 4.81
CA VAL A 163 18.35 3.87 3.66
C VAL A 163 17.28 4.89 3.23
N GLU A 164 16.03 4.45 3.13
CA GLU A 164 14.92 5.33 2.74
C GLU A 164 14.66 6.43 3.78
N LYS A 165 14.66 6.11 5.08
CA LYS A 165 14.57 7.11 6.15
C LYS A 165 15.71 8.11 6.10
N LYS A 166 16.94 7.64 5.87
CA LYS A 166 18.10 8.54 5.72
C LYS A 166 17.95 9.48 4.52
N ALA A 167 17.37 9.01 3.41
CA ALA A 167 17.07 9.86 2.25
C ALA A 167 16.03 10.96 2.55
N ARG A 168 15.23 10.76 3.61
CA ARG A 168 14.27 11.74 4.16
C ARG A 168 14.83 12.53 5.36
N ASP A 169 16.14 12.54 5.56
CA ASP A 169 16.84 13.18 6.69
C ASP A 169 16.44 12.63 8.08
N ILE A 170 16.02 11.37 8.15
CA ILE A 170 15.67 10.66 9.39
C ILE A 170 16.77 9.66 9.73
N GLU A 171 17.51 9.92 10.82
CA GLU A 171 18.62 9.08 11.25
C GLU A 171 18.14 7.78 11.93
N VAL A 172 18.71 6.65 11.51
CA VAL A 172 18.46 5.33 12.08
C VAL A 172 19.80 4.72 12.50
N ALA A 173 20.08 4.69 13.80
CA ALA A 173 21.34 4.17 14.33
C ALA A 173 21.52 2.67 14.09
N ASN A 174 20.45 1.89 14.34
CA ASN A 174 20.43 0.46 14.06
C ASN A 174 19.00 0.04 13.67
N PRO A 175 18.76 -0.40 12.42
CA PRO A 175 17.43 -0.79 11.98
C PRO A 175 16.85 -2.01 12.71
N ASP A 176 17.68 -2.87 13.30
CA ASP A 176 17.21 -4.06 14.03
C ASP A 176 16.63 -3.70 15.41
N THR A 177 17.01 -2.55 15.97
CA THR A 177 16.58 -2.09 17.31
C THR A 177 15.85 -0.75 17.28
N ASP A 178 15.65 -0.17 16.10
CA ASP A 178 14.89 1.06 15.92
C ASP A 178 13.43 0.85 16.32
N GLN A 179 12.85 1.83 17.04
CA GLN A 179 11.53 1.70 17.63
C GLN A 179 10.40 1.42 16.62
N TRP A 180 10.58 1.84 15.37
CA TRP A 180 9.59 1.64 14.31
C TRP A 180 10.00 0.51 13.36
N ILE A 181 11.25 0.51 12.87
CA ILE A 181 11.71 -0.49 11.89
C ILE A 181 11.76 -1.90 12.49
N SER A 182 11.99 -2.04 13.81
CA SER A 182 11.95 -3.35 14.47
C SER A 182 10.57 -4.03 14.44
N ALA A 183 9.51 -3.30 14.07
CA ALA A 183 8.19 -3.88 13.81
C ALA A 183 8.19 -4.84 12.60
N VAL A 184 9.15 -4.69 11.68
CA VAL A 184 9.38 -5.65 10.60
C VAL A 184 9.96 -6.93 11.17
N LYS A 185 9.09 -7.90 11.43
CA LYS A 185 9.44 -9.19 12.06
C LYS A 185 9.57 -10.29 11.00
N PRO A 186 10.31 -11.38 11.29
CA PRO A 186 10.42 -12.54 10.40
C PRO A 186 9.13 -13.38 10.40
N LYS A 187 8.00 -12.75 10.08
CA LYS A 187 6.66 -13.33 10.05
C LYS A 187 5.96 -12.84 8.80
N ILE A 188 5.28 -13.73 8.07
CA ILE A 188 4.71 -13.36 6.75
C ILE A 188 3.74 -12.18 6.81
N THR A 189 3.06 -11.98 7.94
CA THR A 189 2.12 -10.86 8.16
C THR A 189 2.80 -9.55 8.57
N ASP A 190 4.07 -9.59 8.96
CA ASP A 190 4.77 -8.47 9.61
C ASP A 190 5.98 -7.99 8.78
N ILE A 191 6.18 -8.53 7.57
CA ILE A 191 7.26 -8.11 6.64
C ILE A 191 6.85 -7.01 5.65
N GLY A 192 5.61 -6.52 5.73
CA GLY A 192 5.06 -5.50 4.81
C GLY A 192 4.32 -6.08 3.61
N GLY A 193 3.63 -5.22 2.86
CA GLY A 193 2.89 -5.58 1.65
C GLY A 193 3.85 -5.81 0.48
N ILE A 194 3.92 -7.03 -0.05
CA ILE A 194 4.89 -7.41 -1.09
C ILE A 194 4.23 -7.49 -2.48
N ALA A 195 4.81 -6.74 -3.42
CA ALA A 195 4.54 -6.85 -4.85
C ALA A 195 5.77 -7.33 -5.64
N LEU A 196 5.54 -7.97 -6.79
CA LEU A 196 6.63 -8.32 -7.70
C LEU A 196 7.09 -7.07 -8.47
N ALA A 197 8.41 -6.84 -8.50
CA ALA A 197 8.99 -5.70 -9.20
C ALA A 197 9.24 -6.00 -10.68
N PRO A 198 8.86 -5.11 -11.62
CA PRO A 198 9.23 -5.20 -13.03
C PRO A 198 10.72 -5.45 -13.25
N SER A 199 11.04 -6.11 -14.36
CA SER A 199 12.42 -6.46 -14.72
C SER A 199 12.78 -6.01 -16.13
N THR A 200 14.07 -5.80 -16.36
CA THR A 200 14.68 -5.69 -17.69
C THR A 200 14.62 -7.01 -18.47
N GLU A 201 14.39 -8.15 -17.79
CA GLU A 201 14.11 -9.44 -18.44
C GLU A 201 12.61 -9.69 -18.59
N ALA A 202 12.16 -9.94 -19.82
CA ALA A 202 10.75 -10.13 -20.13
C ALA A 202 10.15 -11.31 -19.33
N GLY A 203 9.00 -11.08 -18.69
CA GLY A 203 8.29 -12.09 -17.91
C GLY A 203 8.97 -12.47 -16.58
N ARG A 204 10.03 -11.77 -16.17
CA ARG A 204 10.73 -11.97 -14.91
C ARG A 204 10.48 -10.82 -13.93
N SER A 205 10.67 -11.12 -12.65
CA SER A 205 10.69 -10.13 -11.57
C SER A 205 12.13 -9.81 -11.17
N SER A 206 12.45 -8.52 -11.02
CA SER A 206 13.78 -8.10 -10.55
C SER A 206 13.94 -8.19 -9.02
N GLY A 207 12.85 -8.44 -8.30
CA GLY A 207 12.84 -8.46 -6.85
C GLY A 207 11.45 -8.22 -6.28
N PHE A 208 11.42 -7.67 -5.08
CA PHE A 208 10.19 -7.21 -4.45
C PHE A 208 10.19 -5.72 -4.26
N VAL A 209 9.00 -5.12 -4.39
CA VAL A 209 8.71 -3.83 -3.77
C VAL A 209 7.83 -4.09 -2.55
N VAL A 210 8.20 -3.48 -1.44
CA VAL A 210 7.54 -3.67 -0.14
C VAL A 210 6.95 -2.35 0.31
N TYR A 211 5.67 -2.36 0.61
CA TYR A 211 4.85 -1.20 0.98
C TYR A 211 4.51 -1.24 2.46
N PHE A 212 4.58 -0.07 3.08
CA PHE A 212 4.24 0.15 4.48
C PHE A 212 3.30 1.34 4.61
N SER A 213 2.12 1.11 5.16
CA SER A 213 1.18 2.18 5.49
C SER A 213 1.78 3.15 6.52
N PRO A 214 1.28 4.39 6.64
CA PRO A 214 1.54 5.24 7.79
C PRO A 214 1.34 4.47 9.11
N TYR A 215 2.17 4.77 10.12
CA TYR A 215 2.28 4.04 11.40
C TYR A 215 2.88 2.63 11.35
N ALA A 216 3.15 2.03 10.19
CA ALA A 216 3.74 0.69 10.16
C ALA A 216 5.23 0.71 10.54
N VAL A 217 5.98 1.69 10.02
CA VAL A 217 7.44 1.81 10.21
C VAL A 217 7.88 3.26 10.45
N GLY A 218 6.95 4.13 10.85
CA GLY A 218 7.19 5.52 11.20
C GLY A 218 5.87 6.22 11.60
N PRO A 219 5.93 7.38 12.27
CA PRO A 219 4.75 8.18 12.58
C PRO A 219 3.99 8.61 11.31
N TYR A 220 2.71 8.94 11.45
CA TYR A 220 1.85 9.39 10.33
C TYR A 220 2.44 10.50 9.47
N ALA A 221 3.13 11.46 10.10
CA ALA A 221 3.72 12.60 9.42
C ALA A 221 4.83 12.22 8.42
N GLU A 222 5.42 11.04 8.56
CA GLU A 222 6.39 10.51 7.59
C GLU A 222 5.72 9.85 6.37
N GLY A 223 4.41 9.65 6.43
CA GLY A 223 3.63 9.01 5.37
C GLY A 223 3.93 7.51 5.23
N GLU A 224 3.76 7.02 4.02
CA GLU A 224 4.08 5.66 3.64
C GLU A 224 5.58 5.47 3.36
N PHE A 225 6.03 4.22 3.46
CA PHE A 225 7.37 3.81 3.06
C PHE A 225 7.29 2.74 1.98
N ILE A 226 8.11 2.89 0.94
CA ILE A 226 8.25 1.95 -0.17
C ILE A 226 9.72 1.59 -0.29
N VAL A 227 10.04 0.30 -0.26
CA VAL A 227 11.42 -0.17 -0.39
C VAL A 227 11.54 -1.29 -1.41
N PHE A 228 12.64 -1.29 -2.16
CA PHE A 228 12.96 -2.34 -3.13
C PHE A 228 14.01 -3.30 -2.60
N ILE A 229 13.75 -4.60 -2.77
CA ILE A 229 14.66 -5.69 -2.41
C ILE A 229 15.02 -6.48 -3.67
N PRO A 230 16.27 -6.41 -4.17
CA PRO A 230 16.68 -7.14 -5.37
C PRO A 230 16.70 -8.65 -5.13
N TYR A 231 16.26 -9.43 -6.12
CA TYR A 231 16.16 -10.88 -5.97
C TYR A 231 17.49 -11.57 -5.68
N THR A 232 18.60 -10.99 -6.15
CA THR A 232 19.96 -11.49 -5.91
C THR A 232 20.30 -11.56 -4.42
N ALA A 233 19.69 -10.72 -3.57
CA ALA A 233 19.90 -10.72 -2.13
C ALA A 233 19.24 -11.92 -1.40
N PHE A 234 18.23 -12.54 -2.03
CA PHE A 234 17.49 -13.69 -1.48
C PHE A 234 17.46 -14.90 -2.42
N GLN A 235 18.22 -14.89 -3.51
CA GLN A 235 18.21 -15.92 -4.54
C GLN A 235 18.46 -17.34 -4.00
N SER A 236 19.33 -17.47 -2.99
CA SER A 236 19.66 -18.75 -2.37
C SER A 236 18.48 -19.41 -1.65
N ALA A 237 17.46 -18.65 -1.28
CA ALA A 237 16.24 -19.12 -0.63
C ALA A 237 15.12 -19.51 -1.61
N LEU A 238 15.27 -19.23 -2.91
CA LEU A 238 14.22 -19.45 -3.91
C LEU A 238 13.98 -20.93 -4.20
N SER A 239 12.70 -21.30 -4.34
CA SER A 239 12.31 -22.61 -4.89
C SER A 239 12.62 -22.67 -6.39
N PRO A 240 12.49 -23.85 -7.04
CA PRO A 240 12.58 -23.92 -8.51
C PRO A 240 11.58 -22.98 -9.21
N ALA A 241 10.37 -22.83 -8.68
CA ALA A 241 9.39 -21.88 -9.19
C ALA A 241 9.84 -20.42 -9.02
N GLY A 242 10.46 -20.09 -7.88
CA GLY A 242 11.07 -18.78 -7.66
C GLY A 242 12.21 -18.50 -8.63
N LEU A 243 13.13 -19.44 -8.82
CA LEU A 243 14.23 -19.30 -9.80
C LEU A 243 13.74 -19.13 -11.24
N ALA A 244 12.56 -19.66 -11.56
CA ALA A 244 11.89 -19.44 -12.85
C ALA A 244 11.13 -18.10 -12.94
N LEU A 245 10.85 -17.44 -11.82
CA LEU A 245 10.13 -16.17 -11.78
C LEU A 245 11.08 -14.96 -11.72
N PHE A 246 12.19 -15.06 -11.00
CA PHE A 246 13.11 -13.94 -10.81
C PHE A 246 14.23 -13.91 -11.85
N GLY A 247 14.68 -12.71 -12.21
CA GLY A 247 15.72 -12.45 -13.22
C GLY A 247 15.85 -10.96 -13.53
N GLY A 248 16.95 -10.56 -14.18
CA GLY A 248 17.22 -9.20 -14.60
C GLY A 248 17.39 -8.18 -13.46
N THR A 249 17.23 -6.90 -13.81
CA THR A 249 17.39 -5.75 -12.90
C THR A 249 16.16 -4.87 -12.91
N ARG A 250 15.99 -4.05 -11.87
CA ARG A 250 14.89 -3.09 -11.78
C ARG A 250 15.08 -2.00 -12.85
N PRO A 251 14.08 -1.74 -13.71
CA PRO A 251 14.18 -0.66 -14.69
C PRO A 251 13.94 0.70 -14.03
N LYS A 252 14.62 1.76 -14.50
CA LYS A 252 14.44 3.14 -13.98
C LYS A 252 13.00 3.65 -14.01
N SER A 253 12.23 3.20 -15.01
CA SER A 253 10.81 3.56 -15.11
C SER A 253 9.98 3.05 -13.92
N ASP A 254 10.43 1.97 -13.27
CA ASP A 254 9.78 1.43 -12.09
C ASP A 254 10.15 2.20 -10.82
N GLU A 255 11.37 2.74 -10.71
CA GLU A 255 11.76 3.62 -9.61
C GLU A 255 10.86 4.87 -9.59
N ALA A 256 10.67 5.50 -10.75
CA ALA A 256 9.76 6.64 -10.90
C ALA A 256 8.27 6.30 -10.68
N PHE A 257 7.86 5.02 -10.63
CA PHE A 257 6.50 4.65 -10.21
C PHE A 257 6.32 4.80 -8.71
N ASP A 258 7.33 4.44 -7.91
CA ASP A 258 7.25 4.47 -6.45
C ASP A 258 7.60 5.84 -5.84
N GLU A 259 8.13 6.78 -6.64
CA GLU A 259 8.36 8.18 -6.23
C GLU A 259 7.11 9.09 -6.37
N ARG A 260 5.98 8.54 -6.84
CA ARG A 260 4.77 9.30 -7.22
C ARG A 260 3.64 9.19 -6.21
#